data_AF-A0A4C1ZTJ7-F1
#
_entry.id   AF-A0A4C1ZTJ7-F1
#
_cell.length_a   1.000
_cell.length_b   1.000
_cell.length_c   1.000
_cell.angle_alpha   90.00
_cell.angle_beta   90.00
_cell.angle_gamma   90.00
#
_symmetry.space_group_name_H-M   'P 1'
#
loop_
_entity.id
_entity.type
_entity.pdbx_description
1 polymer ?
#
loop_
_entity_poly.entity_id
_entity_poly.type
_entity_poly.pdbx_seq_one_letter_code
_entity_poly.pdbx_strand_id
1 'polypeptide(L)'
;MIKCILVYYYNIYKNIKGYPAFDTDIASAAEKGDWDEVHRLLSEEFSLKHNLRPLSEAEIRELKPEKGGYVHAEAISTFKSSSNVGGKTMSQSGGHKIINDNGAVTEFNFMPY
;
A
#
# COMPACT_ATOMS: atom_id res chain seq x y z
N MET A 1 52.57 -19.00 -18.30
CA MET A 1 52.35 -17.66 -17.70
C MET A 1 51.15 -17.03 -18.39
N ILE A 2 50.03 -16.93 -17.69
CA ILE A 2 48.73 -16.49 -18.23
C ILE A 2 48.63 -14.97 -18.10
N LYS A 3 48.29 -14.29 -19.22
CA LYS A 3 48.06 -12.84 -19.30
C LYS A 3 46.63 -12.54 -18.82
N CYS A 4 46.48 -11.75 -17.77
CA CYS A 4 45.18 -11.23 -17.33
C CYS A 4 44.87 -9.91 -18.04
N ILE A 5 43.76 -9.88 -18.77
CA ILE A 5 43.21 -8.69 -19.42
C ILE A 5 42.35 -7.96 -18.37
N LEU A 6 42.68 -6.71 -18.06
CA LEU A 6 41.89 -5.83 -17.21
C LEU A 6 40.71 -5.27 -18.02
N VAL A 7 39.49 -5.71 -17.70
CA VAL A 7 38.25 -5.13 -18.22
C VAL A 7 37.80 -4.02 -17.27
N TYR A 8 37.89 -2.77 -17.71
CA TYR A 8 37.34 -1.62 -17.00
C TYR A 8 35.81 -1.60 -17.14
N TYR A 9 35.09 -1.87 -16.05
CA TYR A 9 33.65 -1.65 -15.98
C TYR A 9 33.36 -0.16 -15.71
N TYR A 10 32.92 0.57 -16.74
CA TYR A 10 32.47 1.95 -16.62
C TYR A 10 31.01 1.95 -16.13
N ASN A 11 30.78 2.15 -14.82
CA ASN A 11 29.43 2.39 -14.31
C ASN A 11 29.04 3.85 -14.59
N ILE A 12 28.18 4.05 -15.58
CA ILE A 12 27.54 5.33 -15.85
C ILE A 12 26.46 5.54 -14.79
N TYR A 13 26.76 6.31 -13.74
CA TYR A 13 25.75 6.86 -12.83
C TYR A 13 24.94 7.93 -13.57
N LYS A 14 23.90 7.52 -14.30
CA LYS A 14 22.88 8.43 -14.84
C LYS A 14 21.88 8.75 -13.72
N ASN A 15 21.88 10.02 -13.29
CA ASN A 15 20.81 10.73 -12.58
C ASN A 15 20.16 9.99 -11.38
N ILE A 16 20.83 10.03 -10.23
CA ILE A 16 20.14 9.89 -8.95
C ILE A 16 19.58 11.27 -8.59
N LYS A 17 18.47 11.66 -9.24
CA LYS A 17 17.56 12.67 -8.70
C LYS A 17 16.33 11.92 -8.20
N GLY A 18 16.37 11.61 -6.91
CA GLY A 18 15.30 10.88 -6.23
C GLY A 18 15.64 10.65 -4.77
N TYR A 19 16.29 11.64 -4.13
CA TYR A 19 16.17 11.79 -2.69
C TYR A 19 14.76 12.33 -2.46
N PRO A 20 13.97 11.76 -1.53
CA PRO A 20 12.55 12.07 -1.51
C PRO A 20 12.33 13.53 -1.10
N ALA A 21 11.66 14.29 -1.96
CA ALA A 21 11.36 15.71 -1.76
C ALA A 21 9.97 15.90 -1.14
N PHE A 22 9.63 15.09 -0.13
CA PHE A 22 8.28 15.02 0.44
C PHE A 22 7.75 16.41 0.87
N ASP A 23 8.57 17.24 1.53
CA ASP A 23 8.14 18.58 1.98
C ASP A 23 7.76 19.51 0.81
N THR A 24 8.51 19.43 -0.29
CA THR A 24 8.24 20.26 -1.48
C THR A 24 7.01 19.76 -2.22
N ASP A 25 6.80 18.45 -2.24
CA ASP A 25 5.67 17.81 -2.90
C ASP A 25 4.35 18.03 -2.12
N ILE A 26 4.40 18.00 -0.78
CA ILE A 26 3.24 18.29 0.08
C ILE A 26 2.82 19.75 -0.07
N ALA A 27 3.76 20.69 0.00
CA ALA A 27 3.46 22.12 -0.19
C ALA A 27 2.88 22.39 -1.58
N SER A 28 3.45 21.77 -2.62
CA SER A 28 2.96 21.91 -4.00
C SER A 28 1.57 21.32 -4.22
N ALA A 29 1.23 20.20 -3.55
CA ALA A 29 -0.10 19.61 -3.58
C ALA A 29 -1.13 20.48 -2.82
N ALA A 30 -0.73 21.02 -1.67
CA ALA A 30 -1.55 21.94 -0.88
C ALA A 30 -1.85 23.25 -1.64
N GLU A 31 -0.87 23.82 -2.35
CA GLU A 31 -1.06 25.02 -3.20
C GLU A 31 -2.06 24.79 -4.34
N LYS A 32 -2.15 23.55 -4.85
CA LYS A 32 -3.11 23.15 -5.89
C LYS A 32 -4.49 22.78 -5.33
N GLY A 33 -4.63 22.72 -4.00
CA GLY A 33 -5.85 22.26 -3.33
C GLY A 33 -6.10 20.76 -3.46
N ASP A 34 -5.08 19.97 -3.82
CA ASP A 34 -5.17 18.51 -3.97
C ASP A 34 -4.96 17.82 -2.62
N TRP A 35 -6.00 17.85 -1.80
CA TRP A 35 -5.96 17.32 -0.43
C TRP A 35 -5.81 15.80 -0.38
N ASP A 36 -6.31 15.08 -1.40
CA ASP A 36 -6.13 13.63 -1.50
C ASP A 36 -4.65 13.30 -1.66
N GLU A 37 -3.92 14.05 -2.50
CA GLU A 37 -2.48 13.89 -2.68
C GLU A 37 -1.69 14.29 -1.43
N VAL A 38 -2.08 15.37 -0.74
CA VAL A 38 -1.47 15.76 0.54
C VAL A 38 -1.59 14.63 1.57
N HIS A 39 -2.78 14.04 1.72
CA HIS A 39 -3.00 12.93 2.66
C HIS A 39 -2.19 11.69 2.28
N ARG A 40 -2.08 11.40 0.98
CA ARG A 40 -1.27 10.29 0.47
C ARG A 40 0.21 10.48 0.82
N LEU A 41 0.77 11.66 0.55
CA LEU A 41 2.18 11.98 0.80
C LEU A 41 2.51 11.94 2.29
N LEU A 42 1.64 12.50 3.15
CA LEU A 42 1.83 12.45 4.60
C LEU A 42 1.77 11.03 5.16
N SER A 43 0.85 10.21 4.66
CA SER A 43 0.73 8.80 5.05
C SER A 43 1.97 7.99 4.65
N GLU A 44 2.50 8.24 3.45
CA GLU A 44 3.72 7.60 2.95
C GLU A 44 4.94 8.01 3.77
N GLU A 45 5.12 9.32 4.04
CA GLU A 45 6.23 9.82 4.86
C GLU A 45 6.17 9.26 6.29
N PHE A 46 4.99 9.27 6.91
CA PHE A 46 4.79 8.71 8.24
C PHE A 46 5.11 7.22 8.28
N SER A 47 4.64 6.47 7.28
CA SER A 47 4.89 5.04 7.18
C SER A 47 6.38 4.74 7.01
N LEU A 48 7.09 5.48 6.16
CA LEU A 48 8.53 5.34 5.97
C LEU A 48 9.32 5.69 7.23
N LYS A 49 8.99 6.81 7.89
CA LYS A 49 9.65 7.27 9.11
C LYS A 49 9.50 6.28 10.26
N HIS A 50 8.34 5.66 10.37
CA HIS A 50 8.01 4.72 11.44
C HIS A 50 8.15 3.25 11.03
N ASN A 51 8.67 2.98 9.82
CA ASN A 51 8.76 1.65 9.23
C ASN A 51 7.45 0.84 9.36
N LEU A 52 6.33 1.55 9.22
CA LEU A 52 5.00 0.95 9.25
C LEU A 52 4.76 0.28 7.91
N ARG A 53 4.40 -0.99 7.95
CA ARG A 53 3.94 -1.73 6.79
C ARG A 53 2.45 -2.00 6.93
N PRO A 54 1.72 -2.12 5.80
CA PRO A 54 0.38 -2.68 5.82
C PRO A 54 0.40 -4.03 6.52
N LEU A 55 -0.57 -4.24 7.41
CA LEU A 55 -0.78 -5.54 8.03
C LEU A 55 -1.47 -6.45 7.04
N SER A 56 -1.04 -7.71 7.00
CA SER A 56 -1.78 -8.75 6.29
C SER A 56 -3.09 -9.07 7.02
N GLU A 57 -4.04 -9.68 6.32
CA GLU A 57 -5.28 -10.16 6.93
C GLU A 57 -5.03 -11.11 8.11
N ALA A 58 -3.97 -11.94 8.06
CA ALA A 58 -3.58 -12.82 9.16
C ALA A 58 -3.16 -12.02 10.40
N GLU A 59 -2.37 -10.96 10.22
CA GLU A 59 -1.93 -10.10 11.32
C GLU A 59 -3.09 -9.31 11.93
N ILE A 60 -4.06 -8.90 11.11
CA ILE A 60 -5.29 -8.27 11.59
C ILE A 60 -6.09 -9.23 12.47
N ARG A 61 -6.13 -10.53 12.15
CA ARG A 61 -6.81 -11.53 13.01
C ARG A 61 -6.08 -11.75 14.33
N GLU A 62 -4.76 -11.68 14.33
CA GLU A 62 -3.92 -11.98 15.49
C GLU A 62 -3.67 -10.78 16.41
N LEU A 63 -3.99 -9.57 15.93
CA LEU A 63 -3.85 -8.32 16.66
C LEU A 63 -4.59 -8.36 18.00
N LYS A 64 -3.86 -8.06 19.08
CA LYS A 64 -4.39 -7.99 20.44
C LYS A 64 -3.96 -6.70 21.11
N PRO A 65 -4.82 -6.10 21.96
CA PRO A 65 -4.41 -4.96 22.76
C PRO A 65 -3.34 -5.38 23.76
N GLU A 66 -2.29 -4.56 23.88
CA GLU A 66 -1.35 -4.65 25.00
C GLU A 66 -2.05 -4.26 26.31
N LYS A 67 -1.43 -4.51 27.47
CA LYS A 67 -2.05 -4.20 28.77
C LYS A 67 -2.45 -2.73 28.87
N GLY A 68 -3.76 -2.46 28.90
CA GLY A 68 -4.33 -1.10 28.95
C GLY A 68 -4.42 -0.40 27.59
N GLY A 69 -4.04 -1.06 26.50
CA GLY A 69 -4.14 -0.56 25.14
C GLY A 69 -5.50 -0.85 24.50
N TYR A 70 -5.72 -0.21 23.35
CA TYR A 70 -6.86 -0.42 22.47
C TYR A 70 -6.35 -0.76 21.08
N VAL A 71 -7.00 -1.71 20.41
CA VAL A 71 -6.68 -2.10 19.04
C VAL A 71 -7.96 -2.07 18.22
N HIS A 72 -7.89 -1.36 17.09
CA HIS A 72 -8.88 -1.43 16.03
C HIS A 72 -8.16 -1.54 14.70
N ALA A 73 -8.50 -2.54 13.91
CA ALA A 73 -7.95 -2.73 12.58
C ALA A 73 -9.02 -3.27 11.63
N GLU A 74 -9.00 -2.75 10.41
CA GLU A 74 -9.88 -3.20 9.34
C GLU A 74 -9.08 -3.57 8.09
N ALA A 75 -9.49 -4.64 7.41
CA ALA A 75 -9.07 -4.96 6.05
C ALA A 75 -10.29 -5.17 5.17
N ILE A 76 -10.24 -4.61 3.96
CA ILE A 76 -11.25 -4.77 2.94
C ILE A 76 -10.56 -5.18 1.65
N SER A 77 -11.00 -6.30 1.08
CA SER A 77 -10.57 -6.79 -0.23
C SER A 77 -11.77 -6.86 -1.15
N THR A 78 -11.67 -6.28 -2.35
CA THR A 78 -12.75 -6.33 -3.35
C THR A 78 -12.21 -6.66 -4.73
N PHE A 79 -13.02 -7.34 -5.55
CA PHE A 79 -12.75 -7.51 -6.97
C PHE A 79 -14.02 -7.28 -7.79
N LYS A 80 -13.82 -6.78 -9.01
CA LYS A 80 -14.85 -6.64 -10.03
C LYS A 80 -14.23 -7.03 -11.37
N SER A 81 -14.84 -8.01 -12.03
CA SER A 81 -14.42 -8.53 -13.32
C SER A 81 -15.61 -8.54 -14.26
N SER A 82 -15.41 -8.04 -15.48
CA SER A 82 -16.41 -8.09 -16.52
C SER A 82 -15.75 -8.58 -17.80
N SER A 83 -16.43 -9.48 -18.51
CA SER A 83 -15.98 -10.02 -19.79
C SER A 83 -17.12 -9.97 -20.80
N ASN A 84 -16.78 -9.71 -22.06
CA ASN A 84 -17.71 -9.79 -23.18
C ASN A 84 -17.11 -10.73 -24.21
N VAL A 85 -17.75 -11.89 -24.39
CA VAL A 85 -17.37 -12.87 -25.40
C VAL A 85 -18.57 -13.11 -26.31
N GLY A 86 -18.47 -12.66 -27.55
CA GLY A 86 -19.51 -12.86 -28.57
C GLY A 86 -20.86 -12.20 -28.23
N GLY A 87 -20.84 -11.02 -27.59
CA GLY A 87 -22.06 -10.29 -27.23
C GLY A 87 -22.72 -10.75 -25.93
N LYS A 88 -22.17 -11.77 -25.25
CA LYS A 88 -22.59 -12.18 -23.92
C LYS A 88 -21.68 -11.51 -22.88
N THR A 89 -22.27 -10.66 -22.06
CA THR A 89 -21.60 -10.03 -20.92
C THR A 89 -21.70 -10.94 -19.70
N MET A 90 -20.56 -11.26 -19.10
CA MET A 90 -20.48 -11.87 -17.77
C MET A 90 -19.80 -10.91 -16.82
N SER A 91 -20.44 -10.62 -15.70
CA SER A 91 -19.90 -9.80 -14.62
C SER A 91 -19.79 -10.65 -13.36
N GLN A 92 -18.66 -10.54 -12.67
CA GLN A 92 -18.41 -11.15 -11.38
C GLN A 92 -17.84 -10.09 -10.45
N SER A 93 -18.30 -10.09 -9.20
CA SER A 93 -17.75 -9.25 -8.15
C SER A 93 -17.77 -10.00 -6.83
N GLY A 94 -16.99 -9.50 -5.88
CA GLY A 94 -16.96 -10.02 -4.53
C GLY A 94 -16.15 -9.11 -3.63
N GLY A 95 -16.51 -9.10 -2.36
CA GLY A 95 -15.85 -8.34 -1.31
C GLY A 95 -15.73 -9.17 -0.05
N HIS A 96 -14.62 -9.00 0.67
CA HIS A 96 -14.35 -9.58 1.97
C HIS A 96 -13.91 -8.47 2.92
N LYS A 97 -14.50 -8.42 4.12
CA LYS A 97 -14.14 -7.48 5.17
C LYS A 97 -13.81 -8.21 6.46
N ILE A 98 -12.73 -7.78 7.10
CA ILE A 98 -12.26 -8.23 8.42
C ILE A 98 -12.20 -7.00 9.32
N ILE A 99 -12.77 -7.11 10.51
CA ILE A 99 -12.72 -6.10 11.56
C ILE A 99 -12.17 -6.78 12.82
N ASN A 100 -11.10 -6.25 13.40
CA ASN A 100 -10.62 -6.64 14.71
C ASN A 100 -10.80 -5.48 15.69
N ASP A 101 -11.68 -5.67 16.65
CA ASP A 101 -11.94 -4.76 17.77
C ASP A 101 -11.43 -5.39 19.07
N ASN A 102 -10.28 -4.95 19.56
CA ASN A 102 -9.65 -5.42 20.81
C ASN A 102 -9.47 -6.95 20.89
N GLY A 103 -9.16 -7.59 19.76
CA GLY A 103 -9.04 -9.05 19.64
C GLY A 103 -10.35 -9.76 19.34
N ALA A 104 -11.48 -9.05 19.27
CA ALA A 104 -12.74 -9.60 18.77
C ALA A 104 -12.80 -9.43 17.24
N VAL A 105 -12.70 -10.55 16.52
CA VAL A 105 -12.65 -10.55 15.05
C VAL A 105 -14.05 -10.80 14.48
N THR A 106 -14.48 -9.93 13.56
CA THR A 106 -15.70 -10.07 12.75
C THR A 106 -15.31 -10.13 11.28
N GLU A 107 -15.75 -11.18 10.57
CA GLU A 107 -15.47 -11.37 9.14
C GLU A 107 -16.77 -11.56 8.37
N PHE A 108 -16.90 -10.89 7.22
CA PHE A 108 -18.06 -11.06 6.35
C PHE A 108 -17.75 -10.80 4.88
N ASN A 109 -18.52 -11.47 4.03
CA ASN A 109 -18.49 -11.25 2.60
C ASN A 109 -19.60 -10.29 2.19
N PHE A 110 -19.32 -9.44 1.20
CA PHE A 110 -20.27 -8.50 0.65
C PHE A 110 -20.12 -8.39 -0.86
N MET A 111 -21.11 -7.79 -1.52
CA MET A 111 -21.00 -7.43 -2.93
C MET A 111 -20.65 -5.94 -3.03
N PRO A 112 -19.51 -5.58 -3.65
CA PRO A 112 -19.17 -4.19 -3.88
C PRO A 112 -20.12 -3.59 -4.91
N TYR A 113 -20.59 -2.38 -4.65
CA TYR A 113 -21.47 -1.61 -5.54
C TYR A 113 -20.70 -1.14 -6.79
#